data_AF-A0A484ANE7-F1
#
_entry.id   AF-A0A484ANE7-F1
#
_cell.length_a   1.000
_cell.length_b   1.000
_cell.length_c   1.000
_cell.angle_alpha   90.00
_cell.angle_beta   90.00
_cell.angle_gamma   90.00
#
_symmetry.space_group_name_H-M   'P 1'
#
loop_
_entity.id
_entity.type
_entity.pdbx_description
1 polymer ?
#
loop_
_entity_poly.entity_id
_entity_poly.type
_entity_poly.pdbx_seq_one_letter_code
_entity_poly.pdbx_strand_id
1 'polypeptide(L)'
;SDLVPGIGTFVACLVLPLECGILIGIGINVIFILYNVARPKLSFELLLTQSGIEYLMITPDRCLIFPSVEYVRNWVNKHSIRQNVPVVVDASHVYSADFTTATVVGSLISDFQQRQQLLFFYNLKPTIYELFKQVSAAQLVVYYQEHQLENLLKERNYSQKSEVA
;
A
#
# COMPACT_ATOMS: atom_id res chain seq x y z
N SER A 1 -7.91 -14.91 -11.36
CA SER A 1 -7.31 -16.25 -11.23
C SER A 1 -8.36 -17.28 -10.80
N ASP A 2 -9.60 -17.10 -11.25
CA ASP A 2 -10.78 -17.76 -10.69
C ASP A 2 -11.16 -19.04 -11.45
N LEU A 3 -10.52 -19.25 -12.61
CA LEU A 3 -10.70 -20.44 -13.44
C LEU A 3 -10.05 -21.69 -12.81
N VAL A 4 -8.94 -21.52 -12.09
CA VAL A 4 -8.17 -22.62 -11.48
C VAL A 4 -8.98 -23.33 -10.38
N PRO A 5 -9.55 -22.64 -9.38
CA PRO A 5 -10.41 -23.30 -8.41
C PRO A 5 -11.66 -23.88 -9.08
N GLY A 6 -12.25 -23.20 -10.06
CA GLY A 6 -13.44 -23.68 -10.78
C GLY A 6 -13.23 -24.97 -11.59
N ILE A 7 -12.07 -25.13 -12.24
CA ILE A 7 -11.72 -26.37 -12.95
C ILE A 7 -11.41 -27.49 -11.94
N GLY A 8 -10.74 -27.17 -10.83
CA GLY A 8 -10.45 -28.12 -9.77
C GLY A 8 -11.71 -28.70 -9.11
N THR A 9 -12.71 -27.86 -8.83
CA THR A 9 -14.00 -28.30 -8.29
C THR A 9 -14.81 -29.10 -9.30
N PHE A 10 -14.80 -28.70 -10.58
CA PHE A 10 -15.50 -29.40 -11.65
C PHE A 10 -14.99 -30.84 -11.84
N VAL A 11 -13.67 -31.03 -11.87
CA VAL A 11 -13.06 -32.36 -11.98
C VAL A 11 -13.31 -33.20 -10.73
N ALA A 12 -13.26 -32.60 -9.53
CA ALA A 12 -13.55 -33.31 -8.29
C ALA A 12 -14.99 -33.84 -8.23
N CYS A 13 -15.98 -33.08 -8.72
CA CYS A 13 -17.37 -33.51 -8.79
C CYS A 13 -17.66 -34.62 -9.82
N LEU A 14 -16.78 -34.84 -10.80
CA LEU A 14 -16.92 -35.92 -11.80
C LEU A 14 -16.30 -37.25 -11.35
N VAL A 15 -15.30 -37.20 -10.46
CA VAL A 15 -14.53 -38.38 -10.03
C VAL A 15 -14.99 -38.91 -8.66
N LEU A 16 -15.57 -38.06 -7.82
CA LEU A 16 -16.03 -38.39 -6.46
C LEU A 16 -17.57 -38.35 -6.37
N PRO A 17 -18.17 -39.00 -5.35
CA PRO A 17 -19.57 -38.77 -5.01
C PRO A 17 -19.84 -37.27 -4.86
N LEU A 18 -20.93 -36.80 -5.46
CA LEU A 18 -21.26 -35.38 -5.60
C LEU A 18 -21.12 -34.59 -4.28
N GLU A 19 -21.53 -35.19 -3.17
CA GLU A 19 -21.45 -34.63 -1.82
C GLU A 19 -20.02 -34.30 -1.39
N CYS A 20 -19.05 -35.19 -1.67
CA CYS A 20 -17.63 -34.98 -1.38
C CYS A 20 -16.99 -33.96 -2.33
N GLY A 21 -17.38 -33.96 -3.61
CA GLY A 21 -16.90 -32.99 -4.60
C GLY A 21 -17.27 -31.56 -4.25
N ILE A 22 -18.51 -31.33 -3.81
CA ILE A 22 -19.00 -30.01 -3.35
C ILE A 22 -18.25 -29.56 -2.10
N LEU A 23 -18.07 -30.43 -1.10
CA LEU A 23 -17.36 -30.11 0.15
C LEU A 23 -15.91 -29.68 -0.11
N ILE A 24 -15.18 -30.45 -0.93
CA ILE A 24 -13.79 -30.12 -1.31
C ILE A 24 -13.77 -28.80 -2.09
N GLY A 25 -14.74 -28.60 -2.97
CA GLY A 25 -14.77 -27.42 -3.81
C GLY A 25 -15.03 -26.12 -3.05
N ILE A 26 -15.93 -26.15 -2.07
CA ILE A 26 -16.15 -25.04 -1.15
C ILE A 26 -14.87 -24.76 -0.35
N GLY A 27 -14.21 -25.80 0.16
CA GLY A 27 -12.95 -25.66 0.91
C GLY A 27 -11.85 -24.95 0.10
N ILE A 28 -11.62 -25.39 -1.13
CA ILE A 28 -10.61 -24.77 -2.03
C ILE A 28 -10.98 -23.32 -2.35
N ASN A 29 -12.26 -23.05 -2.62
CA ASN A 29 -12.72 -21.69 -2.93
C ASN A 29 -12.53 -20.75 -1.73
N VAL A 30 -12.91 -21.18 -0.52
CA VAL A 30 -12.74 -20.41 0.71
C VAL A 30 -11.25 -20.13 0.97
N ILE A 31 -10.38 -21.15 0.87
CA ILE A 31 -8.94 -20.97 1.03
C ILE A 31 -8.39 -19.97 0.00
N PHE A 32 -8.86 -20.04 -1.25
CA PHE A 32 -8.44 -19.15 -2.32
C PHE A 32 -8.86 -17.70 -2.06
N ILE A 33 -10.10 -17.48 -1.62
CA ILE A 33 -10.58 -16.16 -1.21
C ILE A 33 -9.75 -15.63 -0.04
N LEU A 34 -9.53 -16.43 1.00
CA LEU A 34 -8.73 -16.03 2.16
C LEU A 34 -7.30 -15.66 1.76
N TYR A 35 -6.66 -16.46 0.89
CA TYR A 35 -5.30 -16.19 0.44
C TYR A 35 -5.20 -14.87 -0.33
N ASN A 36 -6.16 -14.59 -1.21
CA ASN A 36 -6.20 -13.34 -1.98
C ASN A 36 -6.49 -12.11 -1.11
N VAL A 37 -7.35 -12.25 -0.11
CA VAL A 37 -7.66 -11.16 0.84
C VAL A 37 -6.47 -10.90 1.78
N ALA A 38 -5.75 -11.94 2.20
CA ALA A 38 -4.60 -11.81 3.10
C ALA A 38 -3.34 -11.24 2.42
N ARG A 39 -3.22 -11.35 1.09
CA ARG A 39 -2.10 -10.79 0.30
C ARG A 39 -2.61 -9.73 -0.67
N PRO A 40 -2.91 -8.51 -0.18
CA PRO A 40 -3.21 -7.40 -1.06
C PRO A 40 -2.00 -7.16 -1.97
N LYS A 41 -2.28 -7.01 -3.26
CA LYS A 41 -1.26 -6.62 -4.23
C LYS A 41 -0.90 -5.16 -3.94
N LEU A 42 0.35 -4.91 -3.60
CA LEU A 42 0.89 -3.56 -3.47
C LEU A 42 1.88 -3.40 -4.63
N SER A 43 1.66 -2.40 -5.48
CA SER A 43 2.65 -2.04 -6.50
C SER A 43 3.66 -1.09 -5.87
N PHE A 44 4.93 -1.33 -6.14
CA PHE A 44 6.04 -0.49 -5.69
C PHE A 44 6.86 -0.13 -6.92
N GLU A 45 6.95 1.16 -7.21
CA GLU A 45 7.67 1.68 -8.37
C GLU A 45 8.64 2.76 -7.90
N LEU A 46 9.93 2.59 -8.23
CA LEU A 46 10.93 3.62 -8.03
C LEU A 46 10.88 4.54 -9.25
N LEU A 47 10.50 5.78 -9.02
CA LEU A 47 10.26 6.78 -10.06
C LEU A 47 11.24 7.93 -9.91
N LEU A 48 11.47 8.63 -11.02
CA LEU A 48 12.29 9.83 -11.07
C LEU A 48 11.37 11.03 -11.28
N THR A 49 11.53 12.05 -10.44
CA THR A 49 10.94 13.37 -10.71
C THR A 49 11.58 13.99 -11.95
N GLN A 50 10.97 15.04 -12.51
CA GLN A 50 11.50 15.74 -13.68
C GLN A 50 12.87 16.37 -13.38
N SER A 51 13.10 16.73 -12.11
CA SER A 51 14.37 17.21 -11.56
C SER A 51 15.41 16.10 -11.30
N GLY A 52 15.11 14.84 -11.60
CA GLY A 52 16.02 13.71 -11.44
C GLY A 52 16.13 13.14 -10.02
N ILE A 53 15.24 13.55 -9.10
CA ILE A 53 15.20 13.01 -7.73
C ILE A 53 14.42 11.69 -7.74
N GLU A 54 15.06 10.62 -7.26
CA GLU A 54 14.41 9.33 -7.06
C GLU A 54 13.45 9.35 -5.86
N TYR A 55 12.26 8.80 -6.06
CA TYR A 55 11.28 8.58 -5.01
C TYR A 55 10.60 7.22 -5.17
N LEU A 56 10.16 6.66 -4.05
CA LEU A 56 9.43 5.41 -4.05
C LEU A 56 7.93 5.68 -4.07
N MET A 57 7.26 5.31 -5.16
CA MET A 57 5.80 5.34 -5.28
C MET A 57 5.21 4.01 -4.83
N ILE A 58 4.22 4.08 -3.94
CA ILE A 58 3.50 2.93 -3.40
C ILE A 58 2.03 3.06 -3.80
N THR A 59 1.54 2.13 -4.62
CA THR A 59 0.13 2.10 -5.03
C THR A 59 -0.56 0.88 -4.41
N PRO A 60 -1.43 1.06 -3.41
CA PRO A 60 -2.27 0.00 -2.89
C PRO A 60 -3.42 -0.32 -3.87
N ASP A 61 -3.61 -1.61 -4.22
CA ASP A 61 -4.58 -2.04 -5.24
C ASP A 61 -6.01 -1.66 -4.85
N ARG A 62 -6.56 -2.19 -3.74
CA ARG A 62 -7.88 -1.82 -3.22
C ARG A 62 -7.93 -2.08 -1.72
N CYS A 63 -8.36 -1.06 -0.97
CA CYS A 63 -8.52 -1.05 0.47
C CYS A 63 -7.21 -1.02 1.28
N LEU A 64 -7.05 0.02 2.11
CA LEU A 64 -6.15 0.01 3.26
C LEU A 64 -6.72 -0.89 4.39
N ILE A 65 -7.35 -2.03 4.04
CA ILE A 65 -7.77 -3.00 5.05
C ILE A 65 -6.51 -3.64 5.61
N PHE A 66 -6.59 -3.96 6.88
CA PHE A 66 -5.50 -4.05 7.81
C PHE A 66 -4.88 -5.46 7.92
N PRO A 67 -4.13 -5.93 6.91
CA PRO A 67 -3.00 -6.79 7.22
C PRO A 67 -1.67 -6.27 6.65
N SER A 68 -1.70 -5.12 5.96
CA SER A 68 -0.57 -4.59 5.18
C SER A 68 0.39 -3.70 5.94
N VAL A 69 0.10 -3.30 7.17
CA VAL A 69 0.92 -2.28 7.85
C VAL A 69 2.21 -2.86 8.38
N GLU A 70 2.21 -4.09 8.88
CA GLU A 70 3.44 -4.81 9.27
C GLU A 70 4.28 -5.18 8.03
N TYR A 71 3.63 -5.44 6.89
CA TYR A 71 4.31 -5.67 5.61
C TYR A 71 4.94 -4.38 5.05
N VAL A 72 4.18 -3.28 5.04
CA VAL A 72 4.70 -1.94 4.65
C VAL A 72 5.81 -1.53 5.61
N ARG A 73 5.64 -1.68 6.93
CA ARG A 73 6.67 -1.35 7.93
C ARG A 73 7.93 -2.20 7.76
N ASN A 74 7.80 -3.53 7.64
CA ASN A 74 8.96 -4.41 7.45
C ASN A 74 9.65 -4.19 6.10
N TRP A 75 8.91 -3.81 5.06
CA TRP A 75 9.49 -3.57 3.74
C TRP A 75 10.11 -2.18 3.62
N VAL A 76 9.48 -1.14 4.19
CA VAL A 76 10.10 0.17 4.43
C VAL A 76 11.38 0.00 5.24
N ASN A 77 11.36 -0.81 6.32
CA ASN A 77 12.57 -1.15 7.05
C ASN A 77 13.65 -1.82 6.17
N LYS A 78 13.26 -2.61 5.16
CA LYS A 78 14.19 -3.39 4.35
C LYS A 78 14.75 -2.64 3.13
N HIS A 79 13.97 -1.77 2.50
CA HIS A 79 14.33 -1.06 1.26
C HIS A 79 14.50 0.45 1.47
N SER A 80 13.65 1.07 2.30
CA SER A 80 13.71 2.50 2.58
C SER A 80 14.95 2.88 3.40
N ILE A 81 15.33 2.05 4.38
CA ILE A 81 16.54 2.25 5.18
C ILE A 81 17.82 2.12 4.34
N ARG A 82 17.78 1.36 3.24
CA ARG A 82 18.94 1.18 2.37
C ARG A 82 19.20 2.34 1.41
N GLN A 83 18.15 3.09 1.02
CA GLN A 83 18.28 4.15 0.00
C GLN A 83 17.93 5.56 0.51
N ASN A 84 17.30 5.70 1.68
CA ASN A 84 16.93 6.98 2.28
C ASN A 84 16.19 7.93 1.30
N VAL A 85 15.33 7.34 0.46
CA VAL A 85 14.54 8.07 -0.56
C VAL A 85 13.18 8.50 0.00
N PRO A 86 12.58 9.59 -0.52
CA PRO A 86 11.24 10.00 -0.15
C PRO A 86 10.23 8.94 -0.57
N VAL A 87 9.19 8.73 0.24
CA VAL A 87 8.11 7.78 -0.07
C VAL A 87 6.84 8.54 -0.39
N VAL A 88 6.20 8.17 -1.49
CA VAL A 88 4.91 8.66 -1.93
C VAL A 88 3.92 7.50 -1.90
N VAL A 89 2.78 7.71 -1.25
CA VAL A 89 1.65 6.76 -1.25
C VAL A 89 0.59 7.28 -2.20
N ASP A 90 0.33 6.55 -3.28
CA ASP A 90 -0.77 6.80 -4.20
C ASP A 90 -2.09 6.37 -3.58
N ALA A 91 -2.92 7.32 -3.18
CA ALA A 91 -4.23 7.05 -2.61
C ALA A 91 -5.37 7.11 -3.66
N SER A 92 -5.07 7.19 -4.96
CA SER A 92 -6.07 7.32 -6.03
C SER A 92 -7.12 6.20 -6.02
N HIS A 93 -6.71 4.99 -5.64
CA HIS A 93 -7.58 3.80 -5.56
C HIS A 93 -8.08 3.49 -4.14
N VAL A 94 -7.83 4.39 -3.18
CA VAL A 94 -8.31 4.24 -1.81
C VAL A 94 -9.69 4.90 -1.68
N TYR A 95 -10.74 4.10 -1.65
CA TYR A 95 -12.13 4.57 -1.63
C TYR A 95 -12.69 4.74 -0.22
N SER A 96 -12.17 4.02 0.77
CA SER A 96 -12.62 4.07 2.16
C SER A 96 -11.47 3.78 3.12
N ALA A 97 -11.53 4.41 4.30
CA ALA A 97 -10.69 4.13 5.46
C ALA A 97 -11.59 4.20 6.70
N ASP A 98 -11.41 3.28 7.64
CA ASP A 98 -12.06 3.31 8.94
C ASP A 98 -11.12 3.93 10.00
N PHE A 99 -11.63 4.11 11.22
CA PHE A 99 -10.85 4.69 12.32
C PHE A 99 -9.59 3.84 12.65
N THR A 100 -9.70 2.52 12.51
CA THR A 100 -8.57 1.59 12.70
C THR A 100 -7.47 1.86 11.70
N THR A 101 -7.82 1.98 10.41
CA THR A 101 -6.90 2.35 9.34
C THR A 101 -6.26 3.70 9.60
N ALA A 102 -7.06 4.71 9.99
CA ALA A 102 -6.57 6.06 10.27
C ALA A 102 -5.55 6.07 11.43
N THR A 103 -5.83 5.36 12.52
CA THR A 103 -4.95 5.23 13.69
C THR A 103 -3.55 4.76 13.29
N VAL A 104 -3.49 3.90 12.28
CA VAL A 104 -2.26 3.20 11.93
C VAL A 104 -1.53 3.81 10.77
N VAL A 105 -2.23 4.49 9.87
CA VAL A 105 -1.57 5.48 9.03
C VAL A 105 -0.95 6.58 9.91
N GLY A 106 -1.62 6.99 10.99
CA GLY A 106 -1.06 7.91 11.98
C GLY A 106 0.23 7.41 12.64
N SER A 107 0.29 6.13 13.04
CA SER A 107 1.52 5.53 13.56
C SER A 107 2.60 5.38 12.49
N LEU A 108 2.24 5.07 11.24
CA LEU A 108 3.17 5.05 10.10
C LEU A 108 3.81 6.43 9.85
N ILE A 109 3.01 7.50 9.87
CA ILE A 109 3.51 8.87 9.72
C ILE A 109 4.52 9.18 10.84
N SER A 110 4.19 8.79 12.08
CA SER A 110 5.06 8.99 13.24
C SER A 110 6.37 8.21 13.13
N ASP A 111 6.32 6.96 12.65
CA ASP A 111 7.49 6.11 12.41
C ASP A 111 8.43 6.74 11.37
N PHE A 112 7.89 7.29 10.27
CA PHE A 112 8.67 7.97 9.24
C PHE A 112 9.30 9.26 9.75
N GLN A 113 8.58 10.01 10.58
CA GLN A 113 9.10 11.22 11.21
C GLN A 113 10.26 10.90 12.15
N GLN A 114 10.14 9.86 13.00
CA GLN A 114 11.21 9.44 13.91
C GLN A 114 12.48 9.06 13.14
N ARG A 115 12.33 8.59 11.89
CA ARG A 115 13.43 8.25 10.98
C ARG A 115 13.94 9.42 10.14
N GLN A 116 13.38 10.62 10.31
CA GLN A 116 13.64 11.80 9.48
C GLN A 116 13.43 11.56 7.99
N GLN A 117 12.49 10.67 7.65
CA GLN A 117 12.20 10.29 6.28
C GLN A 117 10.92 10.96 5.80
N LEU A 118 10.92 11.45 4.55
CA LEU A 118 9.76 12.11 3.95
C LEU A 118 8.71 11.10 3.50
N LEU A 119 7.45 11.37 3.87
CA LEU A 119 6.27 10.62 3.48
C LEU A 119 5.22 11.58 2.93
N PHE A 120 4.74 11.32 1.72
CA PHE A 120 3.73 12.12 1.04
C PHE A 120 2.54 11.24 0.62
N PHE A 121 1.35 11.83 0.57
CA PHE A 121 0.15 11.17 0.05
C PHE A 121 -0.31 11.86 -1.24
N TYR A 122 -0.45 11.09 -2.31
CA TYR A 122 -0.94 11.56 -3.59
C TYR A 122 -2.42 11.24 -3.75
N ASN A 123 -3.19 12.23 -4.21
CA ASN A 123 -4.59 12.08 -4.61
C ASN A 123 -5.51 11.46 -3.53
N LEU A 124 -5.31 11.87 -2.26
CA LEU A 124 -6.11 11.40 -1.13
C LEU A 124 -7.52 12.00 -1.17
N LYS A 125 -8.55 11.16 -1.03
CA LYS A 125 -9.93 11.67 -0.99
C LYS A 125 -10.19 12.58 0.21
N PRO A 126 -10.98 13.65 0.08
CA PRO A 126 -11.29 14.58 1.18
C PRO A 126 -11.87 13.89 2.42
N THR A 127 -12.74 12.89 2.23
CA THR A 127 -13.33 12.13 3.34
C THR A 127 -12.27 11.38 4.18
N ILE A 128 -11.23 10.87 3.52
CA ILE A 128 -10.13 10.14 4.17
C ILE A 128 -9.13 11.13 4.77
N TYR A 129 -8.89 12.25 4.08
CA TYR A 129 -8.06 13.34 4.58
C TYR A 129 -8.54 13.83 5.95
N GLU A 130 -9.85 14.07 6.13
CA GLU A 130 -10.39 14.49 7.42
C GLU A 130 -10.19 13.43 8.51
N LEU A 131 -10.33 12.14 8.19
CA LEU A 131 -10.06 11.05 9.14
C LEU A 131 -8.59 10.98 9.54
N PHE A 132 -7.67 11.14 8.58
CA PHE A 132 -6.23 11.11 8.87
C PHE A 132 -5.78 12.36 9.62
N LYS A 133 -6.39 13.51 9.32
CA LYS A 133 -6.16 14.76 10.04
C LYS A 133 -6.57 14.66 11.50
N GLN A 134 -7.65 13.93 11.82
CA GLN A 134 -8.04 13.70 13.22
C GLN A 134 -7.00 12.91 14.02
N VAL A 135 -6.25 12.02 13.36
CA VAL A 135 -5.23 11.19 14.01
C VAL A 135 -3.83 11.83 13.97
N SER A 136 -3.48 12.50 12.87
CA SER A 136 -2.14 13.07 12.66
C SER A 136 -2.17 14.38 11.84
N ALA A 137 -2.78 15.42 12.42
CA ALA A 137 -2.98 16.71 11.77
C ALA A 137 -1.68 17.46 11.39
N ALA A 138 -0.64 17.37 12.22
CA ALA A 138 0.51 18.25 12.11
C ALA A 138 1.50 17.85 11.01
N GLN A 139 1.33 16.67 10.41
CA GLN A 139 2.39 16.01 9.64
C GLN A 139 1.89 15.31 8.37
N LEU A 140 0.58 15.34 8.13
CA LEU A 140 -0.03 14.82 6.92
C LEU A 140 0.25 15.78 5.76
N VAL A 141 1.12 15.39 4.83
CA VAL A 141 1.38 16.14 3.59
C VAL A 141 0.68 15.45 2.43
N VAL A 142 -0.29 16.16 1.84
CA VAL A 142 -1.09 15.67 0.70
C VAL A 142 -0.89 16.58 -0.50
N TYR A 143 -0.77 15.99 -1.68
CA TYR A 143 -0.71 16.70 -2.94
C TYR A 143 -1.53 15.99 -4.01
N TYR A 144 -1.92 16.71 -5.06
CA TYR A 144 -2.85 16.21 -6.07
C TYR A 144 -2.32 16.32 -7.50
N GLN A 145 -1.21 17.03 -7.70
CA GLN A 145 -0.59 17.22 -9.00
C GLN A 145 0.88 16.84 -8.94
N GLU A 146 1.38 16.11 -9.93
CA GLU A 146 2.75 15.59 -9.94
C GLU A 146 3.82 16.68 -9.74
N HIS A 147 3.63 17.87 -10.32
CA HIS A 147 4.57 18.99 -10.17
C HIS A 147 4.67 19.52 -8.74
N GLN A 148 3.66 19.30 -7.89
CA GLN A 148 3.71 19.73 -6.49
C GLN A 148 4.71 18.91 -5.69
N LEU A 149 4.97 17.65 -6.08
CA LEU A 149 5.94 16.80 -5.41
C LEU A 149 7.34 17.45 -5.44
N GLU A 150 7.74 18.04 -6.56
CA GLU A 150 9.05 18.71 -6.65
C GLU A 150 9.17 19.90 -5.71
N ASN A 151 8.12 20.71 -5.62
CA ASN A 151 8.10 21.85 -4.71
C ASN A 151 8.17 21.38 -3.27
N LEU A 152 7.42 20.32 -2.90
CA LEU A 152 7.45 19.73 -1.57
C LEU A 152 8.82 19.14 -1.22
N LEU A 153 9.49 18.49 -2.17
CA LEU A 153 10.85 17.98 -1.97
C LEU A 153 11.86 19.12 -1.76
N LYS A 154 11.75 20.21 -2.53
CA LYS A 154 12.58 21.41 -2.40
C LYS A 154 12.33 22.14 -1.07
N GLU A 155 11.08 22.34 -0.68
CA GLU A 155 10.69 22.95 0.61
C GLU A 155 11.24 22.17 1.81
N ARG A 156 11.29 20.84 1.70
CA ARG A 156 11.84 19.95 2.73
C ARG A 156 13.37 19.83 2.66
N ASN A 157 14.03 20.61 1.81
CA ASN A 157 15.48 20.58 1.56
C ASN A 157 16.01 19.17 1.22
N TYR A 158 15.18 18.34 0.58
CA TYR A 158 15.64 17.03 0.16
C TYR A 158 16.61 17.19 -1.02
N SER A 159 17.87 16.82 -0.79
CA SER A 159 18.84 16.57 -1.87
C SER A 159 19.12 15.07 -1.86
N GLN A 160 18.90 14.43 -3.01
CA GLN A 160 19.35 13.06 -3.20
C GLN A 160 20.86 13.06 -2.96
N LYS A 161 21.34 12.32 -1.95
CA LYS A 161 22.76 12.05 -1.84
C LYS A 161 23.11 11.19 -3.03
N SER A 162 23.73 11.79 -4.05
CA SER A 162 24.46 11.06 -5.06
C SER A 162 25.46 10.17 -4.33
N GLU A 163 25.20 8.87 -4.33
CA GLU A 163 26.18 7.87 -3.93
C GLU A 163 27.27 7.92 -5.01
N VAL A 164 28.23 8.83 -4.80
CA VAL A 164 29.51 8.81 -5.50
C VAL A 164 30.33 7.73 -4.81
N ALA A 165 30.33 6.53 -5.39
CA ALA A 165 31.45 5.58 -5.37
C ALA A 165 31.18 4.41 -6.33
#